data_AF-A0A1U9UIX5-F1
#
_entry.id   AF-A0A1U9UIX5-F1
#
_cell.length_a   1.000
_cell.length_b   1.000
_cell.length_c   1.000
_cell.angle_alpha   90.00
_cell.angle_beta   90.00
_cell.angle_gamma   90.00
#
_symmetry.space_group_name_H-M   'P 1'
#
loop_
_entity.id
_entity.type
_entity.pdbx_description
1 polymer ?
#
loop_
_entity_poly.entity_id
_entity_poly.type
_entity_poly.pdbx_seq_one_letter_code
_entity_poly.pdbx_strand_id
1 'polypeptide(L)'
;MSAVAGIDVGGDKKGYHLVVLQGTSILCSVNSKAPEDLVQVCAEHDVVAVGIDSPCQWRSADGARQAERELSRKRITSFSTPTRQLALSNAKNFYGWMFNGEYVYQALASSYPLLVDKAYSSGRVSFETFPYAITCALLGRDVASAKRKRTQRRELLEREGMDTSLLKSIDAVDAALCALTAKYLLAGKVDAYGDAVGGYIWVPATTSLQSW
;
A
#
# COMPACT_ATOMS: atom_id res chain seq x y z
N MET A 1 19.90 -6.21 -5.26
CA MET A 1 18.54 -6.24 -4.65
C MET A 1 17.59 -5.60 -5.64
N SER A 2 16.41 -6.17 -5.86
CA SER A 2 15.41 -5.59 -6.76
C SER A 2 14.84 -4.29 -6.19
N ALA A 3 14.52 -3.34 -7.07
CA ALA A 3 13.82 -2.13 -6.67
C ALA A 3 12.33 -2.43 -6.46
N VAL A 4 11.73 -1.79 -5.48
CA VAL A 4 10.30 -1.86 -5.18
C VAL A 4 9.74 -0.45 -5.05
N ALA A 5 8.45 -0.28 -5.28
CA ALA A 5 7.78 1.00 -5.11
C ALA A 5 6.58 0.91 -4.19
N GLY A 6 6.22 2.06 -3.64
CA GLY A 6 5.00 2.23 -2.87
C GLY A 6 4.29 3.51 -3.28
N ILE A 7 2.97 3.47 -3.31
CA ILE A 7 2.12 4.58 -3.74
C ILE A 7 1.11 4.89 -2.63
N ASP A 8 1.07 6.13 -2.18
CA ASP A 8 -0.03 6.66 -1.37
C ASP A 8 -0.97 7.48 -2.26
N VAL A 9 -2.23 7.08 -2.33
CA VAL A 9 -3.23 7.64 -3.22
C VAL A 9 -4.07 8.70 -2.52
N GLY A 10 -4.01 9.93 -3.03
CA GLY A 10 -4.84 11.04 -2.58
C GLY A 10 -6.00 11.35 -3.52
N GLY A 11 -6.92 12.21 -3.05
CA GLY A 11 -7.88 12.89 -3.93
C GLY A 11 -7.18 13.92 -4.84
N ASP A 12 -7.92 14.53 -5.75
CA ASP A 12 -7.42 15.34 -6.88
C ASP A 12 -6.38 16.40 -6.47
N LYS A 13 -6.61 17.09 -5.34
CA LYS A 13 -5.68 18.11 -4.81
C LYS A 13 -4.38 17.53 -4.29
N LYS A 14 -4.37 16.31 -3.76
CA LYS A 14 -3.19 15.63 -3.22
C LYS A 14 -2.43 14.87 -4.31
N GLY A 15 -3.14 14.18 -5.21
CA GLY A 15 -2.53 13.34 -6.25
C GLY A 15 -1.90 12.08 -5.67
N TYR A 16 -0.87 11.58 -6.32
CA TYR A 16 -0.19 10.33 -5.99
C TYR A 16 1.20 10.63 -5.46
N HIS A 17 1.54 10.04 -4.33
CA HIS A 17 2.90 10.05 -3.82
C HIS A 17 3.54 8.70 -4.06
N LEU A 18 4.68 8.68 -4.75
CA LEU A 18 5.42 7.46 -5.05
C LEU A 18 6.81 7.52 -4.42
N VAL A 19 7.22 6.41 -3.83
CA VAL A 19 8.57 6.20 -3.30
C VAL A 19 9.15 4.95 -3.91
N VAL A 20 10.37 5.04 -4.44
CA VAL A 20 11.15 3.88 -4.90
C VAL A 20 12.22 3.54 -3.87
N LEU A 21 12.33 2.26 -3.55
CA LEU A 21 13.25 1.70 -2.58
C LEU A 21 14.12 0.63 -3.24
N GLN A 22 15.42 0.64 -2.95
CA GLN A 22 16.33 -0.46 -3.23
C GLN A 22 17.14 -0.80 -1.98
N GLY A 23 16.90 -1.97 -1.40
CA GLY A 23 17.52 -2.39 -0.13
C GLY A 23 17.01 -1.58 1.08
N THR A 24 17.80 -0.61 1.53
CA THR A 24 17.40 0.39 2.56
C THR A 24 17.47 1.82 2.02
N SER A 25 17.89 1.99 0.77
CA SER A 25 18.01 3.30 0.13
C SER A 25 16.70 3.71 -0.51
N ILE A 26 16.27 4.93 -0.23
CA ILE A 26 15.19 5.60 -0.97
C ILE A 26 15.83 6.24 -2.21
N LEU A 27 15.52 5.72 -3.39
CA LEU A 27 16.09 6.21 -4.65
C LEU A 27 15.42 7.51 -5.09
N CYS A 28 14.10 7.60 -4.94
CA CYS A 28 13.34 8.80 -5.23
C CYS A 28 12.04 8.86 -4.43
N SER A 29 11.50 10.07 -4.31
CA SER A 29 10.19 10.37 -3.72
C SER A 29 9.53 11.45 -4.58
N VAL A 30 8.48 11.10 -5.31
CA VAL A 30 7.82 11.98 -6.26
C VAL A 30 6.35 12.20 -5.89
N ASN A 31 5.79 13.33 -6.33
CA ASN A 31 4.35 13.58 -6.34
C ASN A 31 3.93 13.82 -7.80
N SER A 32 2.89 13.14 -8.26
CA SER A 32 2.29 13.38 -9.58
C SER A 32 0.76 13.49 -9.50
N LYS A 33 0.18 14.10 -10.52
CA LYS A 33 -1.26 14.14 -10.79
C LYS A 33 -1.70 13.12 -11.84
N ALA A 34 -0.77 12.48 -12.52
CA ALA A 34 -1.01 11.52 -13.59
C ALA A 34 -0.51 10.12 -13.17
N PRO A 35 -1.35 9.07 -13.23
CA PRO A 35 -0.90 7.70 -12.98
C PRO A 35 0.22 7.24 -13.92
N GLU A 36 0.24 7.75 -15.15
CA GLU A 36 1.22 7.38 -16.19
C GLU A 36 2.65 7.77 -15.79
N ASP A 37 2.82 8.90 -15.11
CA ASP A 37 4.12 9.31 -14.58
C ASP A 37 4.65 8.29 -13.56
N LEU A 38 3.75 7.66 -12.78
CA LEU A 38 4.13 6.64 -11.80
C LEU A 38 4.66 5.39 -12.51
N VAL A 39 4.03 5.01 -13.63
CA VAL A 39 4.46 3.87 -14.46
C VAL A 39 5.86 4.14 -15.02
N GLN A 40 6.09 5.36 -15.53
CA GLN A 40 7.38 5.77 -16.05
C GLN A 40 8.48 5.68 -14.98
N VAL A 41 8.26 6.26 -13.79
CA VAL A 41 9.24 6.20 -12.69
C VAL A 41 9.51 4.75 -12.26
N CYS A 42 8.47 3.91 -12.16
CA CYS A 42 8.67 2.49 -11.85
C CYS A 42 9.51 1.77 -12.93
N ALA A 43 9.30 2.09 -14.21
CA ALA A 43 10.08 1.52 -15.31
C ALA A 43 11.54 1.98 -15.30
N GLU A 44 11.79 3.29 -15.08
CA GLU A 44 13.13 3.87 -15.01
C GLU A 44 14.01 3.26 -13.91
N HIS A 45 13.40 2.78 -12.83
CA HIS A 45 14.10 2.15 -11.70
C HIS A 45 14.02 0.62 -11.70
N ASP A 46 13.53 -0.01 -12.76
CA ASP A 46 13.36 -1.47 -12.83
C ASP A 46 12.63 -2.06 -11.62
N VAL A 47 11.55 -1.39 -11.20
CA VAL A 47 10.71 -1.84 -10.09
C VAL A 47 10.14 -3.23 -10.40
N VAL A 48 10.04 -4.08 -9.37
CA VAL A 48 9.45 -5.43 -9.50
C VAL A 48 8.14 -5.59 -8.74
N ALA A 49 7.90 -4.81 -7.69
CA ALA A 49 6.66 -4.89 -6.92
C ALA A 49 6.22 -3.49 -6.48
N VAL A 50 4.93 -3.20 -6.62
CA VAL A 50 4.31 -1.91 -6.29
C VAL A 50 3.21 -2.12 -5.25
N GLY A 51 3.41 -1.66 -4.02
CA GLY A 51 2.37 -1.62 -2.98
C GLY A 51 1.57 -0.33 -3.06
N ILE A 52 0.24 -0.38 -3.03
CA ILE A 52 -0.61 0.80 -3.26
C ILE A 52 -1.61 0.97 -2.11
N ASP A 53 -1.65 2.16 -1.51
CA ASP A 53 -2.64 2.58 -0.51
C ASP A 53 -3.96 2.96 -1.18
N SER A 54 -4.63 1.95 -1.74
CA SER A 54 -5.99 2.08 -2.25
C SER A 54 -6.64 0.71 -2.47
N PRO A 55 -7.97 0.59 -2.33
CA PRO A 55 -8.68 -0.61 -2.72
C PRO A 55 -8.34 -1.04 -4.15
N CYS A 56 -7.84 -2.27 -4.32
CA CYS A 56 -7.60 -2.85 -5.65
C CYS A 56 -8.87 -3.32 -6.34
N GLN A 57 -9.94 -3.50 -5.58
CA GLN A 57 -11.25 -3.90 -6.06
C GLN A 57 -12.34 -3.18 -5.26
N TRP A 58 -13.44 -2.86 -5.93
CA TRP A 58 -14.67 -2.44 -5.26
C TRP A 58 -15.32 -3.62 -4.57
N ARG A 59 -16.09 -3.39 -3.49
CA ARG A 59 -16.92 -4.48 -2.96
C ARG A 59 -18.02 -4.85 -3.96
N SER A 60 -18.41 -6.12 -3.93
CA SER A 60 -19.65 -6.61 -4.52
C SER A 60 -20.87 -6.09 -3.73
N ALA A 61 -22.09 -6.42 -4.16
CA ALA A 61 -23.31 -5.98 -3.48
C ALA A 61 -23.42 -6.44 -2.02
N ASP A 62 -22.85 -7.60 -1.69
CA ASP A 62 -23.02 -8.25 -0.38
C ASP A 62 -21.88 -7.94 0.60
N GLY A 63 -22.13 -7.01 1.52
CA GLY A 63 -21.29 -6.77 2.70
C GLY A 63 -19.88 -6.21 2.42
N ALA A 64 -19.08 -6.07 3.47
CA ALA A 64 -17.67 -5.61 3.37
C ALA A 64 -16.80 -6.62 2.58
N ARG A 65 -15.68 -6.19 1.99
CA ARG A 65 -14.76 -7.13 1.31
C ARG A 65 -14.21 -8.15 2.32
N GLN A 66 -13.88 -9.36 1.84
CA GLN A 66 -13.32 -10.39 2.74
C GLN A 66 -12.06 -9.91 3.46
N ALA A 67 -11.20 -9.16 2.78
CA ALA A 67 -9.99 -8.59 3.36
C ALA A 67 -10.31 -7.69 4.58
N GLU A 68 -11.30 -6.81 4.44
CA GLU A 68 -11.76 -5.90 5.50
C GLU A 68 -12.33 -6.68 6.70
N ARG A 69 -13.09 -7.77 6.44
CA ARG A 69 -13.63 -8.65 7.48
C ARG A 69 -12.52 -9.37 8.24
N GLU A 70 -11.51 -9.89 7.55
CA GLU A 70 -10.39 -10.59 8.18
C GLU A 70 -9.51 -9.66 9.01
N LEU A 71 -9.19 -8.47 8.50
CA LEU A 71 -8.46 -7.44 9.25
C LEU A 71 -9.23 -6.99 10.50
N SER A 72 -10.54 -6.81 10.39
CA SER A 72 -11.40 -6.46 11.54
C SER A 72 -11.31 -7.51 12.66
N ARG A 73 -11.26 -8.81 12.34
CA ARG A 73 -11.05 -9.89 13.34
C ARG A 73 -9.68 -9.80 14.03
N LYS A 74 -8.68 -9.23 13.35
CA LYS A 74 -7.36 -8.90 13.92
C LYS A 74 -7.33 -7.56 14.65
N ARG A 75 -8.48 -6.88 14.80
CA ARG A 75 -8.62 -5.53 15.37
C ARG A 75 -7.82 -4.48 14.59
N ILE A 76 -7.61 -4.70 13.30
CA ILE A 76 -7.00 -3.75 12.38
C ILE A 76 -8.15 -3.09 11.61
N THR A 77 -8.42 -1.83 11.92
CA THR A 77 -9.44 -1.05 11.21
C THR A 77 -8.96 -0.69 9.81
N SER A 78 -9.75 -1.04 8.80
CA SER A 78 -9.62 -0.53 7.43
C SER A 78 -10.85 0.32 7.09
N PHE A 79 -10.70 1.20 6.10
CA PHE A 79 -11.87 1.87 5.53
C PHE A 79 -12.71 0.84 4.75
N SER A 80 -14.04 0.85 4.91
CA SER A 80 -14.90 -0.10 4.18
C SER A 80 -15.14 0.37 2.75
N THR A 81 -14.67 -0.41 1.80
CA THR A 81 -14.79 -0.09 0.37
C THR A 81 -16.28 -0.16 -0.03
N PRO A 82 -16.85 0.88 -0.65
CA PRO A 82 -18.22 0.87 -1.14
C PRO A 82 -18.34 0.09 -2.45
N THR A 83 -19.56 -0.20 -2.89
CA THR A 83 -19.77 -0.59 -4.29
C THR A 83 -19.42 0.60 -5.17
N ARG A 84 -18.91 0.37 -6.38
CA ARG A 84 -18.61 1.45 -7.33
C ARG A 84 -19.81 2.39 -7.59
N GLN A 85 -21.03 1.85 -7.70
CA GLN A 85 -22.25 2.65 -7.87
C GLN A 85 -22.53 3.58 -6.68
N LEU A 86 -22.43 3.08 -5.45
CA LEU A 86 -22.56 3.90 -4.25
C LEU A 86 -21.51 5.01 -4.20
N ALA A 87 -20.27 4.70 -4.60
CA ALA A 87 -19.20 5.69 -4.67
C ALA A 87 -19.53 6.81 -5.67
N LEU A 88 -20.03 6.46 -6.86
CA LEU A 88 -20.47 7.41 -7.89
C LEU A 88 -21.64 8.29 -7.43
N SER A 89 -22.59 7.73 -6.68
CA SER A 89 -23.75 8.48 -6.17
C SER A 89 -23.41 9.44 -5.03
N ASN A 90 -22.16 9.45 -4.53
CA ASN A 90 -21.77 10.32 -3.43
C ASN A 90 -21.56 11.76 -3.92
N ALA A 91 -22.56 12.62 -3.72
CA ALA A 91 -22.54 14.01 -4.15
C ALA A 91 -21.36 14.87 -3.61
N LYS A 92 -20.72 14.44 -2.52
CA LYS A 92 -19.59 15.16 -1.90
C LYS A 92 -18.22 14.70 -2.39
N ASN A 93 -18.17 13.78 -3.36
CA ASN A 93 -16.95 13.16 -3.87
C ASN A 93 -16.04 12.57 -2.77
N PHE A 94 -16.64 12.06 -1.69
CA PHE A 94 -15.88 11.53 -0.56
C PHE A 94 -14.97 10.35 -0.97
N TYR A 95 -15.43 9.54 -1.93
CA TYR A 95 -14.71 8.37 -2.44
C TYR A 95 -13.81 8.67 -3.64
N GLY A 96 -13.60 9.93 -4.02
CA GLY A 96 -12.81 10.32 -5.19
C GLY A 96 -11.40 9.70 -5.20
N TRP A 97 -10.77 9.59 -4.04
CA TRP A 97 -9.45 8.97 -3.89
C TRP A 97 -9.43 7.47 -4.24
N MET A 98 -10.55 6.75 -4.10
CA MET A 98 -10.64 5.33 -4.51
C MET A 98 -10.74 5.19 -6.03
N PHE A 99 -11.40 6.12 -6.72
CA PHE A 99 -11.38 6.17 -8.18
C PHE A 99 -9.96 6.49 -8.69
N ASN A 100 -9.24 7.38 -8.00
CA ASN A 100 -7.83 7.63 -8.28
C ASN A 100 -6.99 6.35 -8.10
N GLY A 101 -7.31 5.52 -7.10
CA GLY A 101 -6.71 4.20 -6.93
C GLY A 101 -6.99 3.26 -8.10
N GLU A 102 -8.27 3.17 -8.52
CA GLU A 102 -8.69 2.41 -9.71
C GLU A 102 -7.88 2.84 -10.94
N TYR A 103 -7.68 4.14 -11.16
CA TYR A 103 -6.86 4.65 -12.27
C TYR A 103 -5.38 4.27 -12.16
N VAL A 104 -4.80 4.26 -10.95
CA VAL A 104 -3.42 3.77 -10.74
C VAL A 104 -3.28 2.30 -11.11
N TYR A 105 -4.20 1.45 -10.66
CA TYR A 105 -4.19 0.03 -11.03
C TYR A 105 -4.36 -0.19 -12.53
N GLN A 106 -5.24 0.58 -13.19
CA GLN A 106 -5.44 0.51 -14.64
C GLN A 106 -4.19 0.90 -15.42
N ALA A 107 -3.51 1.99 -15.03
CA ALA A 107 -2.27 2.43 -15.68
C ALA A 107 -1.14 1.42 -15.51
N LEU A 108 -1.05 0.76 -14.35
CA LEU A 108 -0.03 -0.24 -14.05
C LEU A 108 -0.29 -1.60 -14.70
N ALA A 109 -1.54 -1.95 -15.03
CA ALA A 109 -1.98 -3.32 -15.33
C ALA A 109 -1.16 -4.04 -16.42
N SER A 110 -0.69 -3.33 -17.44
CA SER A 110 0.08 -3.93 -18.54
C SER A 110 1.51 -4.33 -18.15
N SER A 111 2.09 -3.63 -17.17
CA SER A 111 3.50 -3.78 -16.77
C SER A 111 3.67 -4.37 -15.37
N TYR A 112 2.66 -4.19 -14.50
CA TYR A 112 2.59 -4.60 -13.10
C TYR A 112 1.18 -5.13 -12.82
N PRO A 113 0.83 -6.32 -13.34
CA PRO A 113 -0.48 -6.92 -13.13
C PRO A 113 -0.81 -7.03 -11.64
N LEU A 114 -2.10 -6.91 -11.31
CA LEU A 114 -2.59 -7.07 -9.95
C LEU A 114 -2.30 -8.49 -9.46
N LEU A 115 -1.74 -8.61 -8.26
CA LEU A 115 -1.53 -9.89 -7.60
C LEU A 115 -2.87 -10.44 -7.09
N VAL A 116 -3.47 -11.32 -7.91
CA VAL A 116 -4.77 -11.95 -7.66
C VAL A 116 -4.68 -13.30 -6.96
N ASP A 117 -3.48 -13.88 -6.84
CA ASP A 117 -3.26 -15.13 -6.13
C ASP A 117 -2.83 -14.85 -4.69
N LYS A 118 -3.21 -15.74 -3.76
CA LYS A 118 -2.83 -15.64 -2.33
C LYS A 118 -1.35 -15.94 -2.05
N ALA A 119 -0.54 -16.06 -3.10
CA ALA A 119 0.91 -16.25 -3.01
C ALA A 119 1.60 -15.52 -4.16
N TYR A 120 2.68 -14.80 -3.85
CA TYR A 120 3.58 -14.25 -4.86
C TYR A 120 4.57 -15.33 -5.30
N SER A 121 4.67 -15.55 -6.62
CA SER A 121 5.60 -16.54 -7.19
C SER A 121 6.82 -15.85 -7.83
N SER A 122 6.59 -14.98 -8.82
CA SER A 122 7.63 -14.25 -9.55
C SER A 122 7.03 -13.12 -10.40
N GLY A 123 7.89 -12.35 -11.07
CA GLY A 123 7.48 -11.34 -12.05
C GLY A 123 7.11 -9.99 -11.43
N ARG A 124 6.77 -9.05 -12.31
CA ARG A 124 6.31 -7.71 -11.91
C ARG A 124 4.87 -7.76 -11.40
N VAL A 125 4.59 -7.11 -10.28
CA VAL A 125 3.24 -7.10 -9.69
C VAL A 125 2.88 -5.76 -9.06
N SER A 126 1.58 -5.49 -9.00
CA SER A 126 0.99 -4.48 -8.12
C SER A 126 0.05 -5.15 -7.11
N PHE A 127 -0.13 -4.56 -5.93
CA PHE A 127 -1.01 -5.12 -4.90
C PHE A 127 -1.51 -4.05 -3.93
N GLU A 128 -2.60 -4.34 -3.25
CA GLU A 128 -3.17 -3.46 -2.22
C GLU A 128 -2.47 -3.68 -0.88
N THR A 129 -2.13 -2.57 -0.23
CA THR A 129 -1.71 -2.52 1.18
C THR A 129 -2.18 -1.20 1.77
N PHE A 130 -1.97 -0.96 3.07
CA PHE A 130 -2.18 0.38 3.60
C PHE A 130 -1.37 0.65 4.88
N PRO A 131 -0.88 1.89 5.07
CA PRO A 131 0.04 2.27 6.13
C PRO A 131 -0.40 1.90 7.56
N TYR A 132 -1.71 1.91 7.86
CA TYR A 132 -2.18 1.60 9.21
C TYR A 132 -2.01 0.12 9.55
N ALA A 133 -2.38 -0.81 8.66
CA ALA A 133 -2.14 -2.24 8.86
C ALA A 133 -0.64 -2.54 8.96
N ILE A 134 0.16 -1.91 8.10
CA ILE A 134 1.63 -2.02 8.11
C ILE A 134 2.18 -1.58 9.47
N THR A 135 1.72 -0.43 9.98
CA THR A 135 2.12 0.08 11.29
C THR A 135 1.76 -0.90 12.40
N CYS A 136 0.54 -1.43 12.42
CA CYS A 136 0.11 -2.42 13.41
C CYS A 136 0.97 -3.68 13.37
N ALA A 137 1.28 -4.19 12.18
CA ALA A 137 2.08 -5.40 12.02
C ALA A 137 3.54 -5.20 12.50
N LEU A 138 4.17 -4.08 12.16
CA LEU A 138 5.56 -3.82 12.52
C LEU A 138 5.75 -3.36 13.99
N LEU A 139 4.71 -2.80 14.61
CA LEU A 139 4.71 -2.49 16.05
C LEU A 139 4.49 -3.73 16.92
N GLY A 140 3.93 -4.80 16.36
CA GLY A 140 3.67 -6.05 17.09
C GLY A 140 2.71 -5.85 18.26
N ARG A 141 3.23 -5.79 19.49
CA ARG A 141 2.42 -5.60 20.72
C ARG A 141 2.10 -4.14 21.01
N ASP A 142 2.82 -3.20 20.40
CA ASP A 142 2.61 -1.78 20.59
C ASP A 142 1.40 -1.27 19.79
N VAL A 143 0.71 -0.25 20.32
CA VAL A 143 -0.50 0.29 19.71
C VAL A 143 -0.15 1.40 18.70
N ALA A 144 -0.64 1.25 17.47
CA ALA A 144 -0.62 2.31 16.48
C ALA A 144 -1.47 3.51 16.95
N SER A 145 -0.87 4.70 17.02
CA SER A 145 -1.49 5.89 17.60
C SER A 145 -1.70 6.96 16.54
N ALA A 146 -2.95 7.40 16.35
CA ALA A 146 -3.28 8.49 15.44
C ALA A 146 -2.51 9.79 15.78
N LYS A 147 -2.35 10.10 17.08
CA LYS A 147 -1.62 11.29 17.54
C LYS A 147 -0.13 11.24 17.20
N ARG A 148 0.45 10.04 17.12
CA ARG A 148 1.86 9.82 16.79
C ARG A 148 2.06 9.30 15.36
N LYS A 149 1.01 9.28 14.51
CA LYS A 149 1.03 8.68 13.16
C LYS A 149 2.29 9.06 12.38
N ARG A 150 2.61 10.35 12.32
CA ARG A 150 3.78 10.84 11.57
C ARG A 150 5.11 10.34 12.12
N THR A 151 5.28 10.42 13.43
CA THR A 151 6.53 10.01 14.09
C THR A 151 6.69 8.50 14.09
N GLN A 152 5.66 7.74 14.50
CA GLN A 152 5.70 6.27 14.57
C GLN A 152 6.02 5.64 13.20
N ARG A 153 5.37 6.11 12.13
CA ARG A 153 5.60 5.56 10.79
C ARG A 153 7.01 5.83 10.28
N ARG A 154 7.56 7.00 10.61
CA ARG A 154 8.95 7.34 10.28
C ARG A 154 9.95 6.51 11.09
N GLU A 155 9.74 6.40 12.40
CA GLU A 155 10.55 5.54 13.29
C GLU A 155 10.58 4.09 12.80
N LEU A 156 9.47 3.56 12.26
CA LEU A 156 9.44 2.22 11.67
C LEU A 156 10.33 2.09 10.44
N LEU A 157 10.32 3.08 9.52
CA LEU A 157 11.23 3.08 8.36
C LEU A 157 12.71 3.20 8.78
N GLU A 158 12.99 4.01 9.80
CA GLU A 158 14.35 4.20 10.33
C GLU A 158 14.87 2.94 11.03
N ARG A 159 14.02 2.19 11.74
CA ARG A 159 14.35 0.86 12.31
C ARG A 159 14.72 -0.17 11.24
N GLU A 160 14.17 -0.02 10.04
CA GLU A 160 14.55 -0.82 8.86
C GLU A 160 15.84 -0.31 8.18
N GLY A 161 16.52 0.67 8.78
CA GLY A 161 17.80 1.21 8.31
C GLY A 161 17.68 2.23 7.18
N MET A 162 16.50 2.81 6.96
CA MET A 162 16.30 3.81 5.90
C MET A 162 16.59 5.23 6.38
N ASP A 163 17.32 6.00 5.58
CA ASP A 163 17.34 7.46 5.74
C ASP A 163 16.05 8.07 5.21
N THR A 164 15.26 8.68 6.09
CA THR A 164 13.96 9.26 5.75
C THR A 164 14.02 10.73 5.35
N SER A 165 15.22 11.30 5.18
CA SER A 165 15.46 12.71 4.86
C SER A 165 14.75 13.17 3.57
N LEU A 166 14.59 12.28 2.58
CA LEU A 166 13.86 12.55 1.32
C LEU A 166 12.34 12.60 1.49
N LEU A 167 11.79 12.06 2.57
CA LEU A 167 10.35 11.96 2.81
C LEU A 167 9.83 13.25 3.45
N LYS A 168 9.39 14.22 2.65
CA LYS A 168 9.01 15.56 3.13
C LYS A 168 7.59 15.68 3.69
N SER A 169 6.69 14.77 3.33
CA SER A 169 5.30 14.76 3.80
C SER A 169 4.96 13.45 4.51
N ILE A 170 3.81 13.42 5.19
CA ILE A 170 3.25 12.18 5.72
C ILE A 170 2.88 11.23 4.58
N ASP A 171 2.45 11.77 3.45
CA ASP A 171 2.03 10.98 2.30
C ASP A 171 3.22 10.26 1.64
N ALA A 172 4.40 10.91 1.61
CA ALA A 172 5.65 10.27 1.21
C ALA A 172 6.08 9.17 2.21
N VAL A 173 5.83 9.36 3.51
CA VAL A 173 6.08 8.32 4.53
C VAL A 173 5.12 7.13 4.35
N ASP A 174 3.86 7.41 4.06
CA ASP A 174 2.83 6.41 3.82
C ASP A 174 3.14 5.60 2.54
N ALA A 175 3.59 6.27 1.47
CA ALA A 175 4.11 5.63 0.27
C ALA A 175 5.36 4.77 0.55
N ALA A 176 6.30 5.25 1.36
CA ALA A 176 7.50 4.48 1.74
C ALA A 176 7.15 3.21 2.53
N LEU A 177 6.12 3.24 3.40
CA LEU A 177 5.64 2.03 4.07
C LEU A 177 5.04 1.03 3.09
N CYS A 178 4.32 1.50 2.07
CA CYS A 178 3.82 0.63 1.01
C CYS A 178 4.98 -0.01 0.23
N ALA A 179 6.06 0.74 -0.05
CA ALA A 179 7.28 0.22 -0.67
C ALA A 179 7.98 -0.82 0.20
N LEU A 180 8.05 -0.57 1.52
CA LEU A 180 8.58 -1.52 2.48
C LEU A 180 7.77 -2.83 2.46
N THR A 181 6.45 -2.76 2.36
CA THR A 181 5.60 -3.96 2.23
C THR A 181 5.89 -4.73 0.93
N ALA A 182 6.19 -4.03 -0.17
CA ALA A 182 6.62 -4.67 -1.41
C ALA A 182 7.97 -5.40 -1.24
N LYS A 183 8.92 -4.83 -0.48
CA LYS A 183 10.16 -5.55 -0.09
C LYS A 183 9.85 -6.80 0.74
N TYR A 184 8.92 -6.72 1.70
CA TYR A 184 8.48 -7.86 2.50
C TYR A 184 7.79 -8.94 1.64
N LEU A 185 7.01 -8.55 0.63
CA LEU A 185 6.36 -9.46 -0.33
C LEU A 185 7.40 -10.29 -1.08
N LEU A 186 8.44 -9.65 -1.64
CA LEU A 186 9.52 -10.36 -2.34
C LEU A 186 10.29 -11.31 -1.44
N ALA A 187 10.35 -11.02 -0.15
CA ALA A 187 10.99 -11.87 0.85
C ALA A 187 10.09 -13.02 1.35
N GLY A 188 8.84 -13.11 0.89
CA GLY A 188 7.85 -14.08 1.37
C GLY A 188 7.42 -13.85 2.83
N LYS A 189 7.56 -12.62 3.33
CA LYS A 189 7.33 -12.25 4.74
C LYS A 189 6.09 -11.36 4.88
N VAL A 190 4.98 -11.80 4.33
CA VAL A 190 3.71 -11.09 4.31
C VAL A 190 2.55 -12.04 4.59
N ASP A 191 1.49 -11.49 5.17
CA ASP A 191 0.18 -12.12 5.27
C ASP A 191 -0.77 -11.49 4.24
N ALA A 192 -1.52 -12.33 3.53
CA ALA A 192 -2.57 -11.91 2.60
C ALA A 192 -3.95 -12.09 3.22
N TYR A 193 -4.73 -11.00 3.27
CA TYR A 193 -6.09 -10.96 3.77
C TYR A 193 -7.07 -10.75 2.62
N GLY A 194 -8.12 -11.56 2.53
CA GLY A 194 -9.13 -11.45 1.49
C GLY A 194 -9.27 -12.67 0.58
N ASP A 195 -9.80 -12.41 -0.61
CA ASP A 195 -10.11 -13.42 -1.62
C ASP A 195 -9.94 -12.84 -3.04
N ALA A 196 -10.04 -13.68 -4.06
CA ALA A 196 -9.88 -13.26 -5.45
C ALA A 196 -11.00 -12.32 -5.95
N VAL A 197 -12.16 -12.30 -5.29
CA VAL A 197 -13.32 -11.49 -5.71
C VAL A 197 -13.19 -10.04 -5.24
N GLY A 198 -12.90 -9.86 -3.95
CA GLY A 198 -12.69 -8.55 -3.34
C GLY A 198 -11.22 -8.08 -3.36
N GLY A 199 -10.31 -8.90 -3.88
CA GLY A 199 -8.89 -8.65 -3.84
C GLY A 199 -8.25 -8.93 -2.47
N TYR A 200 -6.92 -8.99 -2.49
CA TYR A 200 -6.12 -9.23 -1.30
C TYR A 200 -5.46 -7.95 -0.79
N ILE A 201 -5.49 -7.76 0.52
CA ILE A 201 -4.65 -6.77 1.22
C ILE A 201 -3.44 -7.49 1.79
N TRP A 202 -2.25 -7.02 1.43
CA TRP A 202 -0.99 -7.59 1.87
C TRP A 202 -0.38 -6.75 2.99
N VAL A 203 0.04 -7.41 4.06
CA VAL A 203 0.60 -6.76 5.26
C VAL A 203 1.87 -7.51 5.65
N PRO A 204 2.94 -6.85 6.10
CA PRO A 204 4.11 -7.56 6.63
C PRO A 204 3.71 -8.59 7.69
N ALA A 205 4.25 -9.79 7.60
CA ALA A 205 4.03 -10.81 8.61
C ALA A 205 4.65 -10.32 9.93
N THR A 206 3.95 -10.51 11.05
CA THR A 206 4.48 -10.09 12.34
C THR A 206 5.76 -10.85 12.62
N THR A 207 6.89 -10.17 12.78
CA THR A 207 8.11 -10.82 13.23
C THR A 207 7.84 -11.30 14.66
N SER A 208 7.65 -12.61 14.85
CA SER A 208 7.83 -13.19 16.17
C SER A 208 9.27 -12.86 16.58
N LEU A 209 9.44 -11.88 17.46
CA LEU A 209 10.73 -11.63 18.10
C LEU A 209 11.15 -12.97 18.72
N GLN A 210 12.13 -13.63 18.10
CA GLN A 210 12.90 -14.66 18.77
C GLN A 210 13.47 -13.96 20.00
N SER A 211 13.03 -14.43 21.16
CA SER A 211 13.58 -14.06 22.44
C SER A 211 15.06 -14.47 22.41
N TRP A 212 15.95 -13.51 22.54
CA TRP A 212 17.33 -13.80 22.93
C TRP A 212 17.36 -14.18 24.41
#